data_AF-A0A6G0TZ27-F1
#
_entry.id   AF-A0A6G0TZ27-F1
#
_cell.length_a   1.000
_cell.length_b   1.000
_cell.length_c   1.000
_cell.angle_alpha   90.00
_cell.angle_beta   90.00
_cell.angle_gamma   90.00
#
_symmetry.space_group_name_H-M   'P 1'
#
loop_
_entity.id
_entity.type
_entity.pdbx_description
1 polymer ?
#
loop_
_entity_poly.entity_id
_entity_poly.type
_entity_poly.pdbx_seq_one_letter_code
_entity_poly.pdbx_strand_id
1 'polypeptide(L)'
;MSKLKKHKGNTAALLKWRLNSKSNTRVKPTKNQGKNVNFLRNALFWKNRLTTSNDAKAKCLKNDITNGPYHIFGFHDECDEYFCKRKKESEFNLVPEMQKCGIWNDIMAAVNLVAYHSDSLIYHVNNNVVELYNSIVPKYVGGKRINFSFKGSYSTRCHTAVSSYNFGPQYLRHFHKKVTNRSPGIFTKDFISKHIKSQRQKQLRKSLQSKPRIQRKLIAGPDEDYGAVNEDLGCKPLLIAREKMEEQKLLFLSRLRLSQDDIIQLERRTIEQSQCEEWKKNDRTD
;
A
#
# COMPACT_ATOMS: atom_id res chain seq x y z
N MET A 1 -38.84 49.05 -14.45
CA MET A 1 -39.46 48.46 -13.24
C MET A 1 -39.88 47.03 -13.58
N SER A 2 -39.11 46.02 -13.18
CA SER A 2 -39.41 45.18 -12.00
C SER A 2 -40.60 44.23 -12.27
N LYS A 3 -40.59 42.92 -12.01
CA LYS A 3 -39.78 42.12 -11.09
C LYS A 3 -40.23 40.65 -11.26
N LEU A 4 -39.27 39.73 -11.13
CA LEU A 4 -39.32 38.54 -10.28
C LEU A 4 -40.58 37.65 -10.34
N LYS A 5 -40.45 36.47 -10.92
CA LYS A 5 -40.93 35.25 -10.23
C LYS A 5 -39.73 34.35 -9.89
N LYS A 6 -39.57 34.23 -8.58
CA LYS A 6 -38.50 33.57 -7.82
C LYS A 6 -38.34 32.10 -8.23
N HIS A 7 -37.12 31.73 -8.62
CA HIS A 7 -36.63 30.36 -8.49
C HIS A 7 -36.60 30.00 -6.99
N LYS A 8 -37.61 29.25 -6.53
CA LYS A 8 -37.53 28.57 -5.23
C LYS A 8 -36.62 27.35 -5.41
N GLY A 9 -35.54 27.40 -4.65
CA GLY A 9 -34.39 26.51 -4.69
C GLY A 9 -34.71 25.03 -4.69
N ASN A 10 -33.93 24.33 -5.51
CA ASN A 10 -33.74 22.90 -5.56
C ASN A 10 -32.92 22.41 -4.34
N THR A 11 -33.32 22.81 -3.13
CA THR A 11 -32.63 22.46 -1.87
C THR A 11 -32.70 20.96 -1.59
N ALA A 12 -33.74 20.29 -2.09
CA ALA A 12 -33.87 18.84 -2.04
C ALA A 12 -32.81 18.11 -2.90
N ALA A 13 -32.38 18.69 -4.03
CA ALA A 13 -31.33 18.10 -4.87
C ALA A 13 -29.94 18.24 -4.25
N LEU A 14 -29.64 19.38 -3.60
CA LEU A 14 -28.37 19.59 -2.89
C LEU A 14 -28.27 18.73 -1.63
N LEU A 15 -29.37 18.50 -0.90
CA LEU A 15 -29.41 17.57 0.24
C LEU A 15 -29.25 16.10 -0.22
N LYS A 16 -29.85 15.71 -1.35
CA LYS A 16 -29.63 14.38 -1.97
C LYS A 16 -28.18 14.18 -2.41
N TRP A 17 -27.51 15.22 -2.92
CA TRP A 17 -26.10 15.13 -3.31
C TRP A 17 -25.18 15.02 -2.09
N ARG A 18 -25.46 15.78 -1.01
CA ARG A 18 -24.64 15.79 0.21
C ARG A 18 -24.75 14.51 1.04
N LEU A 19 -25.88 13.80 0.99
CA LEU A 19 -26.07 12.54 1.71
C LEU A 19 -25.49 11.31 0.96
N ASN A 20 -25.27 11.40 -0.35
CA ASN A 20 -24.74 10.29 -1.16
C ASN A 20 -23.21 10.21 -1.23
N SER A 21 -22.48 11.17 -0.65
CA SER A 21 -21.01 11.21 -0.68
C SER A 21 -20.32 10.33 0.40
N LYS A 22 -21.08 9.72 1.30
CA LYS A 22 -20.54 8.90 2.42
C LYS A 22 -20.82 7.40 2.34
N SER A 23 -21.14 6.87 1.17
CA SER A 23 -21.16 5.41 0.96
C SER A 23 -20.13 4.99 -0.08
N ASN A 24 -19.18 4.18 0.37
CA ASN A 24 -18.22 3.44 -0.43
C ASN A 24 -18.99 2.53 -1.40
N THR A 25 -19.37 3.07 -2.54
CA THR A 25 -19.65 2.28 -3.73
C THR A 25 -18.34 2.22 -4.50
N ARG A 26 -17.91 1.00 -4.80
CA ARG A 26 -17.07 0.74 -5.96
C ARG A 26 -17.76 1.48 -7.11
N VAL A 27 -17.26 2.67 -7.44
CA VAL A 27 -17.74 3.45 -8.58
C VAL A 27 -17.54 2.53 -9.76
N LYS A 28 -18.64 1.92 -10.24
CA LYS A 28 -18.61 1.27 -11.54
C LYS A 28 -18.15 2.39 -12.47
N PRO A 29 -17.01 2.22 -13.16
CA PRO A 29 -16.49 3.27 -13.99
C PRO A 29 -17.64 3.70 -14.91
N THR A 30 -17.93 5.00 -14.92
CA THR A 30 -18.89 5.56 -15.87
C THR A 30 -18.53 5.03 -17.27
N LYS A 31 -19.49 4.91 -18.19
CA LYS A 31 -19.25 4.34 -19.54
C LYS A 31 -18.02 4.95 -20.26
N ASN A 32 -17.55 6.13 -19.84
CA ASN A 32 -16.31 6.76 -20.32
C ASN A 32 -15.05 6.40 -19.50
N GLN A 33 -15.10 6.23 -18.17
CA GLN A 33 -13.96 5.73 -17.37
C GLN A 33 -13.53 4.30 -17.76
N GLY A 34 -14.46 3.48 -18.24
CA GLY A 34 -14.17 2.14 -18.77
C GLY A 34 -13.42 2.17 -20.12
N LYS A 35 -13.52 3.27 -20.88
CA LYS A 35 -12.83 3.42 -22.17
C LYS A 35 -11.34 3.71 -21.97
N ASN A 36 -10.95 4.50 -20.98
CA ASN A 36 -9.55 4.89 -20.74
C ASN A 36 -8.69 3.75 -20.19
N VAL A 37 -9.25 2.87 -19.36
CA VAL A 37 -8.51 1.68 -18.88
C VAL A 37 -8.36 0.65 -19.99
N ASN A 38 -9.37 0.52 -20.86
CA ASN A 38 -9.29 -0.32 -22.04
C ASN A 38 -8.34 0.25 -23.11
N PHE A 39 -8.24 1.59 -23.20
CA PHE A 39 -7.27 2.30 -24.05
C PHE A 39 -5.84 1.87 -23.75
N LEU A 40 -5.38 2.10 -22.52
CA LEU A 40 -3.99 1.80 -22.12
C LEU A 40 -3.66 0.31 -22.26
N ARG A 41 -4.60 -0.58 -21.91
CA ARG A 41 -4.41 -2.02 -22.05
C ARG A 41 -4.28 -2.44 -23.52
N ASN A 42 -5.09 -1.87 -24.41
CA ASN A 42 -5.02 -2.18 -25.83
C ASN A 42 -3.74 -1.63 -26.45
N ALA A 43 -3.35 -0.40 -26.13
CA ALA A 43 -2.08 0.19 -26.58
C ALA A 43 -0.89 -0.67 -26.13
N LEU A 44 -0.83 -1.04 -24.84
CA LEU A 44 0.22 -1.92 -24.31
C LEU A 44 0.25 -3.29 -24.99
N PHE A 45 -0.93 -3.90 -25.19
CA PHE A 45 -1.04 -5.18 -25.90
C PHE A 45 -0.50 -5.10 -27.33
N TRP A 46 -0.82 -4.03 -28.07
CA TRP A 46 -0.32 -3.81 -29.42
C TRP A 46 1.19 -3.57 -29.44
N LYS A 47 1.72 -2.70 -28.55
CA LYS A 47 3.16 -2.40 -28.53
C LYS A 47 4.02 -3.59 -28.12
N ASN A 48 3.54 -4.45 -27.22
CA ASN A 48 4.24 -5.68 -26.84
C ASN A 48 4.37 -6.70 -27.98
N ARG A 49 3.53 -6.60 -29.03
CA ARG A 49 3.61 -7.48 -30.21
C ARG A 49 4.53 -6.95 -31.30
N LEU A 50 4.99 -5.71 -31.21
CA LEU A 50 5.97 -5.16 -32.15
C LEU A 50 7.34 -5.80 -31.93
N THR A 51 8.11 -5.99 -32.99
CA THR A 51 9.49 -6.53 -32.93
C THR A 51 10.54 -5.46 -32.66
N THR A 52 10.14 -4.20 -32.49
CA THR A 52 11.02 -3.05 -32.25
C THR A 52 11.69 -3.09 -30.88
N SER A 53 12.77 -2.31 -30.73
CA SER A 53 13.43 -2.09 -29.44
C SER A 53 12.46 -1.57 -28.39
N ASN A 54 12.65 -1.96 -27.13
CA ASN A 54 11.80 -1.56 -26.01
C ASN A 54 11.77 -0.04 -25.81
N ASP A 55 12.89 0.65 -26.06
CA ASP A 55 12.95 2.11 -25.96
C ASP A 55 12.09 2.79 -27.03
N ALA A 56 12.06 2.23 -28.24
CA ALA A 56 11.21 2.71 -29.31
C ALA A 56 9.73 2.46 -28.99
N LYS A 57 9.40 1.28 -28.45
CA LYS A 57 8.04 0.94 -28.00
C LYS A 57 7.56 1.90 -26.91
N ALA A 58 8.42 2.24 -25.96
CA ALA A 58 8.06 3.12 -24.86
C ALA A 58 7.84 4.56 -25.32
N LYS A 59 8.65 5.08 -26.26
CA LYS A 59 8.39 6.37 -26.92
C LYS A 59 7.04 6.38 -27.66
N CYS A 60 6.74 5.34 -28.43
CA CYS A 60 5.45 5.23 -29.09
C CYS A 60 4.29 5.15 -28.10
N LEU A 61 4.42 4.36 -27.03
CA LEU A 61 3.42 4.25 -25.98
C LEU A 61 3.19 5.60 -25.29
N LYS A 62 4.25 6.37 -25.03
CA LYS A 62 4.15 7.71 -24.47
C LYS A 62 3.27 8.61 -25.35
N ASN A 63 3.51 8.60 -26.67
CA ASN A 63 2.73 9.37 -27.63
C ASN A 63 1.26 8.93 -27.66
N ASP A 64 1.00 7.61 -27.60
CA ASP A 64 -0.37 7.10 -27.52
C ASP A 64 -1.06 7.61 -26.24
N ILE A 65 -0.40 7.52 -25.09
CA ILE A 65 -0.94 7.98 -23.80
C ILE A 65 -1.30 9.46 -23.85
N THR A 66 -0.41 10.30 -24.40
CA THR A 66 -0.67 11.74 -24.53
C THR A 66 -1.77 12.06 -25.54
N ASN A 67 -1.94 11.23 -26.57
CA ASN A 67 -2.98 11.38 -27.58
C ASN A 67 -4.35 10.83 -27.12
N GLY A 68 -4.38 9.95 -26.12
CA GLY A 68 -5.60 9.36 -25.58
C GLY A 68 -6.70 10.38 -25.24
N PRO A 69 -6.42 11.45 -24.46
CA PRO A 69 -7.38 12.52 -24.19
C PRO A 69 -7.91 13.19 -25.45
N TYR A 70 -7.04 13.55 -26.39
CA TYR A 70 -7.43 14.17 -27.65
C TYR A 70 -8.45 13.30 -28.41
N HIS A 71 -8.17 12.01 -28.54
CA HIS A 71 -9.10 11.05 -29.15
C HIS A 71 -10.45 10.98 -28.44
N ILE A 72 -10.45 10.94 -27.10
CA ILE A 72 -11.67 10.84 -26.30
C ILE A 72 -12.56 12.08 -26.47
N PHE A 73 -11.94 13.25 -26.63
CA PHE A 73 -12.62 14.54 -26.72
C PHE A 73 -12.83 15.02 -28.17
N GLY A 74 -12.64 14.14 -29.16
CA GLY A 74 -13.05 14.37 -30.55
C GLY A 74 -11.95 14.93 -31.46
N PHE A 75 -10.70 15.00 -31.01
CA PHE A 75 -9.55 15.38 -31.85
C PHE A 75 -8.80 14.12 -32.31
N HIS A 76 -8.85 13.83 -33.62
CA HIS A 76 -8.40 12.54 -34.19
C HIS A 76 -7.22 12.66 -35.16
N ASP A 77 -6.59 13.84 -35.28
CA ASP A 77 -5.56 14.11 -36.30
C ASP A 77 -4.29 13.28 -36.11
N GLU A 78 -3.90 13.05 -34.85
CA GLU A 78 -2.70 12.31 -34.47
C GLU A 78 -2.99 10.84 -34.11
N CYS A 79 -4.20 10.34 -34.37
CA CYS A 79 -4.58 8.97 -34.02
C CYS A 79 -4.02 7.93 -35.01
N ASP A 80 -3.34 6.92 -34.48
CA ASP A 80 -2.92 5.75 -35.25
C ASP A 80 -4.11 4.86 -35.69
N GLU A 81 -3.97 4.18 -36.82
CA GLU A 81 -5.03 3.37 -37.44
C GLU A 81 -5.52 2.19 -36.58
N TYR A 82 -4.61 1.54 -35.85
CA TYR A 82 -4.97 0.46 -34.92
C TYR A 82 -5.83 0.96 -33.76
N PHE A 83 -5.82 2.27 -33.52
CA PHE A 83 -6.49 2.93 -32.42
C PHE A 83 -7.80 3.61 -32.85
N CYS A 84 -7.77 4.37 -33.95
CA CYS A 84 -8.94 5.06 -34.49
C CYS A 84 -9.42 4.37 -35.77
N LYS A 85 -10.40 3.46 -35.64
CA LYS A 85 -10.93 2.68 -36.77
C LYS A 85 -11.81 3.48 -37.74
N ARG A 86 -12.29 4.66 -37.36
CA ARG A 86 -13.09 5.57 -38.20
C ARG A 86 -12.85 7.00 -37.73
N LYS A 87 -12.31 7.85 -38.60
CA LYS A 87 -12.43 9.31 -38.45
C LYS A 87 -13.92 9.62 -38.52
N LYS A 88 -14.55 9.81 -37.37
CA LYS A 88 -15.96 10.20 -37.33
C LYS A 88 -16.00 11.68 -37.66
N GLU A 89 -16.22 12.00 -38.93
CA GLU A 89 -16.29 13.36 -39.45
C GLU A 89 -17.37 14.23 -38.76
N SER A 90 -18.23 13.64 -37.93
CA SER A 90 -19.31 14.31 -37.19
C SER A 90 -19.08 14.43 -35.67
N GLU A 91 -17.92 14.08 -35.12
CA GLU A 91 -17.64 14.31 -33.70
C GLU A 91 -17.19 15.77 -33.43
N PHE A 92 -17.88 16.44 -32.51
CA PHE A 92 -17.51 17.78 -32.06
C PHE A 92 -16.22 17.73 -31.23
N ASN A 93 -15.24 18.55 -31.60
CA ASN A 93 -14.02 18.71 -30.84
C ASN A 93 -14.27 19.56 -29.57
N LEU A 94 -14.22 18.91 -28.40
CA LEU A 94 -14.43 19.55 -27.11
C LEU A 94 -13.13 20.12 -26.50
N VAL A 95 -11.96 19.82 -27.07
CA VAL A 95 -10.65 20.25 -26.55
C VAL A 95 -10.57 21.78 -26.38
N PRO A 96 -11.00 22.62 -27.35
CA PRO A 96 -10.93 24.08 -27.20
C PRO A 96 -11.82 24.62 -26.07
N GLU A 97 -13.00 24.02 -25.85
CA GLU A 97 -13.89 24.40 -24.75
C GLU A 97 -13.29 24.01 -23.39
N MET A 98 -12.64 22.84 -23.35
CA MET A 98 -11.97 22.34 -22.15
C MET A 98 -10.74 23.15 -21.76
N GLN A 99 -10.01 23.66 -22.76
CA GLN A 99 -8.90 24.59 -22.53
C GLN A 99 -9.41 25.91 -21.96
N LYS A 100 -10.52 26.44 -22.49
CA LYS A 100 -11.16 27.66 -21.96
C LYS A 100 -11.63 27.51 -20.51
N CYS A 101 -12.12 26.33 -20.11
CA CYS A 101 -12.56 26.09 -18.74
C CYS A 101 -11.45 25.64 -17.78
N GLY A 102 -10.19 25.51 -18.25
CA GLY A 102 -9.02 25.15 -17.44
C GLY A 102 -8.89 23.67 -17.07
N ILE A 103 -9.95 22.87 -17.20
CA ILE A 103 -9.97 21.43 -16.87
C ILE A 103 -8.99 20.63 -17.73
N TRP A 104 -8.69 21.10 -18.95
CA TRP A 104 -7.73 20.46 -19.83
C TRP A 104 -6.35 20.27 -19.19
N ASN A 105 -5.89 21.27 -18.43
CA ASN A 105 -4.57 21.23 -17.80
C ASN A 105 -4.49 20.15 -16.72
N ASP A 106 -5.55 20.00 -15.92
CA ASP A 106 -5.63 18.97 -14.87
C ASP A 106 -5.64 17.56 -15.48
N ILE A 107 -6.37 17.37 -16.58
CA ILE A 107 -6.41 16.10 -17.31
C ILE A 107 -5.03 15.78 -17.89
N MET A 108 -4.42 16.74 -18.59
CA MET A 108 -3.10 16.54 -19.18
C MET A 108 -2.01 16.34 -18.13
N ALA A 109 -2.09 17.01 -16.97
CA ALA A 109 -1.17 16.78 -15.85
C ALA A 109 -1.24 15.33 -15.36
N ALA A 110 -2.45 14.79 -15.17
CA ALA A 110 -2.63 13.40 -14.76
C ALA A 110 -2.13 12.42 -15.85
N VAL A 111 -2.39 12.71 -17.12
CA VAL A 111 -1.98 11.89 -18.26
C VAL A 111 -0.46 11.90 -18.42
N ASN A 112 0.18 13.07 -18.27
CA ASN A 112 1.62 13.23 -18.37
C ASN A 112 2.36 12.43 -17.29
N LEU A 113 1.79 12.31 -16.08
CA LEU A 113 2.35 11.44 -15.05
C LEU A 113 2.36 9.96 -15.48
N VAL A 114 1.28 9.49 -16.12
CA VAL A 114 1.22 8.12 -16.64
C VAL A 114 2.16 7.95 -17.83
N ALA A 115 2.23 8.94 -18.72
CA ALA A 115 3.10 8.94 -19.90
C ALA A 115 4.58 8.96 -19.52
N TYR A 116 4.95 9.62 -18.42
CA TYR A 116 6.30 9.62 -17.87
C TYR A 116 6.77 8.21 -17.48
N HIS A 117 5.85 7.35 -17.03
CA HIS A 117 6.14 5.96 -16.66
C HIS A 117 5.97 4.96 -17.82
N SER A 118 5.95 5.41 -19.08
CA SER A 118 5.82 4.54 -20.26
C SER A 118 6.90 3.47 -20.33
N ASP A 119 8.13 3.81 -19.97
CA ASP A 119 9.26 2.87 -19.96
C ASP A 119 8.99 1.74 -18.96
N SER A 120 8.64 2.08 -17.72
CA SER A 120 8.30 1.10 -16.67
C SER A 120 7.14 0.19 -17.07
N LEU A 121 6.16 0.73 -17.81
CA LEU A 121 5.02 -0.04 -18.32
C LEU A 121 5.43 -1.08 -19.37
N ILE A 122 6.30 -0.71 -20.32
CA ILE A 122 6.82 -1.62 -21.37
C ILE A 122 7.75 -2.68 -20.76
N TYR A 123 8.67 -2.27 -19.89
CA TYR A 123 9.61 -3.19 -19.25
C TYR A 123 8.95 -4.05 -18.14
N HIS A 124 7.66 -3.85 -17.87
CA HIS A 124 6.92 -4.50 -16.78
C HIS A 124 7.61 -4.39 -15.41
N VAL A 125 8.36 -3.30 -15.20
CA VAL A 125 9.04 -2.99 -13.94
C VAL A 125 8.00 -2.42 -13.01
N ASN A 126 7.20 -3.29 -12.41
CA ASN A 126 6.26 -2.92 -11.38
C ASN A 126 6.88 -3.20 -10.00
N ASN A 127 6.72 -2.24 -9.09
CA ASN A 127 7.07 -2.45 -7.69
C ASN A 127 6.19 -3.55 -7.06
N ASN A 128 5.11 -3.96 -7.71
CA ASN A 128 4.19 -4.99 -7.25
C ASN A 128 4.88 -6.28 -6.81
N VAL A 129 5.91 -6.77 -7.51
CA VAL A 129 6.61 -8.01 -7.10
C VAL A 129 7.39 -7.79 -5.80
N VAL A 130 8.06 -6.65 -5.67
CA VAL A 130 8.83 -6.27 -4.48
C VAL A 130 7.90 -5.96 -3.30
N GLU A 131 6.82 -5.23 -3.54
CA GLU A 131 5.78 -4.94 -2.55
C GLU A 131 5.10 -6.23 -2.08
N LEU A 132 4.77 -7.12 -3.02
CA LEU A 132 4.21 -8.43 -2.71
C LEU A 132 5.18 -9.23 -1.85
N TYR A 133 6.45 -9.32 -2.24
CA TYR A 133 7.50 -9.96 -1.45
C TYR A 133 7.59 -9.37 -0.03
N ASN A 134 7.68 -8.04 0.07
CA ASN A 134 7.74 -7.31 1.33
C ASN A 134 6.45 -7.42 2.17
N SER A 135 5.31 -7.78 1.56
CA SER A 135 4.07 -8.06 2.28
C SER A 135 3.99 -9.49 2.83
N ILE A 136 4.80 -10.41 2.32
CA ILE A 136 4.81 -11.84 2.67
C ILE A 136 5.92 -12.13 3.68
N VAL A 137 7.14 -11.65 3.42
CA VAL A 137 8.33 -11.93 4.25
C VAL A 137 8.10 -11.63 5.74
N PRO A 138 7.53 -10.48 6.15
CA PRO A 138 7.31 -10.17 7.55
C PRO A 138 6.45 -11.20 8.30
N LYS A 139 5.49 -11.84 7.60
CA LYS A 139 4.61 -12.87 8.17
C LYS A 139 5.37 -14.15 8.50
N TYR A 140 6.45 -14.43 7.78
CA TYR A 140 7.31 -15.61 7.98
C TYR A 140 8.51 -15.31 8.87
N VAL A 141 8.96 -14.06 8.89
CA VAL A 141 10.02 -13.61 9.79
C VAL A 141 9.51 -13.46 11.23
N GLY A 142 8.19 -13.32 11.44
CA GLY A 142 7.59 -13.18 12.77
C GLY A 142 7.59 -11.75 13.32
N GLY A 143 7.84 -10.76 12.45
CA GLY A 143 8.05 -9.36 12.83
C GLY A 143 9.34 -9.14 13.65
N LYS A 144 9.64 -7.88 13.99
CA LYS A 144 10.82 -7.51 14.80
C LYS A 144 10.79 -8.06 16.24
N ARG A 145 9.66 -8.59 16.71
CA ARG A 145 9.36 -8.80 18.15
C ARG A 145 9.80 -10.15 18.72
N ILE A 146 10.20 -11.13 17.89
CA ILE A 146 10.68 -12.42 18.39
C ILE A 146 11.95 -12.79 17.63
N ASN A 147 13.10 -12.72 18.31
CA ASN A 147 14.39 -13.02 17.70
C ASN A 147 14.62 -14.54 17.63
N PHE A 148 14.09 -15.21 16.62
CA PHE A 148 14.36 -16.63 16.34
C PHE A 148 15.75 -16.86 15.71
N SER A 149 16.70 -15.93 15.87
CA SER A 149 17.86 -15.85 14.98
C SER A 149 19.12 -16.49 15.54
N PHE A 150 19.37 -17.72 15.10
CA PHE A 150 20.73 -18.18 14.83
C PHE A 150 21.20 -17.67 13.45
N LYS A 151 22.51 -17.63 13.20
CA LYS A 151 23.12 -17.16 11.94
C LYS A 151 22.49 -17.88 10.73
N GLY A 152 22.12 -17.15 9.68
CA GLY A 152 21.51 -17.70 8.45
C GLY A 152 19.99 -17.91 8.48
N SER A 153 19.35 -17.80 9.65
CA SER A 153 17.90 -18.03 9.80
C SER A 153 17.01 -17.06 9.00
N TYR A 154 17.41 -15.80 8.83
CA TYR A 154 16.66 -14.81 8.05
C TYR A 154 16.50 -15.21 6.58
N SER A 155 17.60 -15.66 5.95
CA SER A 155 17.59 -16.10 4.55
C SER A 155 16.66 -17.30 4.36
N THR A 156 16.75 -18.30 5.25
CA THR A 156 15.86 -19.48 5.23
C THR A 156 14.38 -19.09 5.41
N ARG A 157 14.06 -18.15 6.30
CA ARG A 157 12.70 -17.64 6.49
C ARG A 157 12.18 -16.93 5.23
N CYS A 158 13.02 -16.13 4.57
CA CYS A 158 12.66 -15.48 3.30
C CYS A 158 12.41 -16.51 2.18
N HIS A 159 13.29 -17.50 2.00
CA HIS A 159 13.09 -18.57 1.02
C HIS A 159 11.83 -19.39 1.29
N THR A 160 11.56 -19.69 2.57
CA THR A 160 10.35 -20.38 3.00
C THR A 160 9.11 -19.54 2.70
N ALA A 161 9.16 -18.22 2.95
CA ALA A 161 8.08 -17.29 2.65
C ALA A 161 7.70 -17.32 1.17
N VAL A 162 8.69 -17.19 0.28
CA VAL A 162 8.48 -17.24 -1.17
C VAL A 162 7.93 -18.59 -1.61
N SER A 163 8.52 -19.68 -1.13
CA SER A 163 8.09 -21.04 -1.48
C SER A 163 6.66 -21.32 -1.04
N SER A 164 6.30 -20.89 0.17
CA SER A 164 4.95 -21.04 0.72
C SER A 164 3.90 -20.26 -0.07
N TYR A 165 4.27 -19.09 -0.61
CA TYR A 165 3.38 -18.26 -1.39
C TYR A 165 3.13 -18.87 -2.77
N ASN A 166 4.21 -19.30 -3.44
CA ASN A 166 4.15 -19.86 -4.79
C ASN A 166 3.48 -21.24 -4.81
N PHE A 167 3.84 -22.15 -3.90
CA PHE A 167 3.29 -23.51 -3.83
C PHE A 167 2.06 -23.62 -2.93
N GLY A 168 1.64 -22.52 -2.31
CA GLY A 168 0.52 -22.46 -1.40
C GLY A 168 0.66 -23.45 -0.23
N PRO A 169 -0.45 -23.98 0.30
CA PRO A 169 -0.43 -24.88 1.46
C PRO A 169 0.30 -26.23 1.21
N GLN A 170 0.66 -26.52 -0.04
CA GLN A 170 1.35 -27.74 -0.43
C GLN A 170 2.87 -27.58 -0.48
N TYR A 171 3.41 -26.41 -0.11
CA TYR A 171 4.86 -26.13 -0.19
C TYR A 171 5.72 -27.16 0.57
N LEU A 172 5.28 -27.60 1.76
CA LEU A 172 5.97 -28.64 2.54
C LEU A 172 6.07 -29.97 1.78
N ARG A 173 4.99 -30.36 1.08
CA ARG A 173 4.99 -31.58 0.25
C ARG A 173 5.95 -31.45 -0.93
N HIS A 174 6.01 -30.28 -1.58
CA HIS A 174 6.91 -30.03 -2.69
C HIS A 174 8.38 -30.09 -2.22
N PHE A 175 8.69 -29.42 -1.11
CA PHE A 175 10.02 -29.43 -0.53
C PHE A 175 10.45 -30.84 -0.14
N HIS A 176 9.62 -31.57 0.61
CA HIS A 176 9.90 -32.95 1.02
C HIS A 176 10.15 -33.86 -0.19
N LYS A 177 9.30 -33.80 -1.21
CA LYS A 177 9.47 -34.60 -2.43
C LYS A 177 10.76 -34.26 -3.17
N LYS A 178 11.17 -32.98 -3.20
CA LYS A 178 12.42 -32.57 -3.86
C LYS A 178 13.67 -33.01 -3.10
N VAL A 179 13.63 -32.97 -1.77
CA VAL A 179 14.77 -33.37 -0.93
C VAL A 179 14.91 -34.89 -0.83
N THR A 180 13.80 -35.61 -0.66
CA THR A 180 13.81 -37.05 -0.35
C THR A 180 13.48 -37.94 -1.55
N ASN A 181 13.08 -37.37 -2.70
CA ASN A 181 12.52 -38.07 -3.86
C ASN A 181 11.31 -38.99 -3.53
N ARG A 182 10.73 -38.86 -2.33
CA ARG A 182 9.61 -39.67 -1.84
C ARG A 182 8.47 -38.79 -1.36
N SER A 183 7.26 -39.36 -1.35
CA SER A 183 6.09 -38.66 -0.82
C SER A 183 6.18 -38.52 0.70
N PRO A 184 5.65 -37.43 1.29
CA PRO A 184 5.59 -37.29 2.75
C PRO A 184 4.79 -38.41 3.41
N GLY A 185 5.10 -38.70 4.66
CA GLY A 185 4.35 -39.66 5.49
C GLY A 185 2.89 -39.24 5.74
N ILE A 186 2.12 -40.15 6.35
CA ILE A 186 0.68 -39.98 6.60
C ILE A 186 0.40 -38.73 7.45
N PHE A 187 1.14 -38.53 8.55
CA PHE A 187 0.97 -37.38 9.43
C PHE A 187 1.19 -36.03 8.73
N THR A 188 2.20 -35.93 7.86
CA THR A 188 2.48 -34.70 7.10
C THR A 188 1.36 -34.43 6.08
N LYS A 189 0.85 -35.48 5.44
CA LYS A 189 -0.30 -35.38 4.51
C LYS A 189 -1.56 -34.91 5.24
N ASP A 190 -1.80 -35.42 6.45
CA ASP A 190 -2.93 -35.01 7.28
C ASP A 190 -2.83 -33.56 7.73
N PHE A 191 -1.63 -33.13 8.16
CA PHE A 191 -1.37 -31.73 8.51
C PHE A 191 -1.67 -30.79 7.33
N ILE A 192 -1.15 -31.11 6.15
CA ILE A 192 -1.40 -30.32 4.92
C ILE A 192 -2.90 -30.29 4.60
N SER A 193 -3.58 -31.42 4.72
CA SER A 193 -5.02 -31.52 4.44
C SER A 193 -5.85 -30.68 5.40
N LYS A 194 -5.53 -30.71 6.71
CA LYS A 194 -6.15 -29.84 7.73
C LYS A 194 -5.91 -28.36 7.42
N HIS A 195 -4.69 -27.99 7.03
CA HIS A 195 -4.35 -26.62 6.68
C HIS A 195 -5.12 -26.13 5.44
N ILE A 196 -5.21 -26.94 4.37
CA ILE A 196 -6.02 -26.65 3.17
C ILE A 196 -7.49 -26.44 3.55
N LYS A 197 -8.06 -27.34 4.36
CA LYS A 197 -9.46 -27.25 4.81
C LYS A 197 -9.71 -25.96 5.60
N SER A 198 -8.81 -25.60 6.52
CA SER A 198 -8.90 -24.35 7.30
C SER A 198 -8.86 -23.11 6.39
N GLN A 199 -7.97 -23.06 5.41
CA GLN A 199 -7.88 -21.93 4.47
C GLN A 199 -9.14 -21.81 3.60
N ARG A 200 -9.68 -22.92 3.09
CA ARG A 200 -10.94 -22.94 2.35
C ARG A 200 -12.11 -22.42 3.20
N GLN A 201 -12.22 -22.85 4.45
CA GLN A 201 -13.24 -22.34 5.38
C GLN A 201 -13.09 -20.84 5.64
N LYS A 202 -11.85 -20.33 5.80
CA LYS A 202 -11.61 -18.88 5.94
C LYS A 202 -12.04 -18.11 4.70
N GLN A 203 -11.78 -18.63 3.49
CA GLN A 203 -12.21 -17.99 2.24
C GLN A 203 -13.73 -17.98 2.09
N LEU A 204 -14.40 -19.09 2.39
CA LEU A 204 -15.86 -19.19 2.41
C LEU A 204 -16.48 -18.19 3.40
N ARG A 205 -15.91 -18.08 4.61
CA ARG A 205 -16.34 -17.08 5.60
C ARG A 205 -16.14 -15.64 5.10
N LYS A 206 -15.07 -15.33 4.38
CA LYS A 206 -14.86 -14.00 3.80
C LYS A 206 -15.88 -13.66 2.71
N SER A 207 -16.28 -14.64 1.89
CA SER A 207 -17.33 -14.48 0.87
C SER A 207 -18.71 -14.26 1.49
N LEU A 208 -19.02 -15.04 2.54
CA LEU A 208 -20.28 -14.94 3.29
C LEU A 208 -20.32 -13.73 4.24
N GLN A 209 -19.16 -13.14 4.57
CA GLN A 209 -19.03 -11.88 5.29
C GLN A 209 -19.09 -10.67 4.35
N SER A 210 -20.06 -10.66 3.42
CA SER A 210 -20.72 -9.41 2.99
C SER A 210 -21.59 -8.86 4.13
N LYS A 211 -21.11 -8.91 5.38
CA LYS A 211 -21.70 -8.08 6.42
C LYS A 211 -21.36 -6.65 6.00
N PRO A 212 -22.32 -5.69 6.01
CA PRO A 212 -21.97 -4.29 5.84
C PRO A 212 -20.80 -4.05 6.79
N ARG A 213 -19.70 -3.47 6.31
CA ARG A 213 -18.60 -3.07 7.19
C ARG A 213 -19.30 -2.39 8.36
N ILE A 214 -19.34 -3.04 9.53
CA ILE A 214 -19.63 -2.32 10.77
C ILE A 214 -18.60 -1.22 10.65
N GLN A 215 -19.07 0.01 10.41
CA GLN A 215 -18.18 1.14 10.35
C GLN A 215 -17.48 1.03 11.69
N ARG A 216 -16.21 0.59 11.67
CA ARG A 216 -15.38 0.72 12.85
C ARG A 216 -15.60 2.18 13.18
N LYS A 217 -16.22 2.46 14.33
CA LYS A 217 -16.33 3.84 14.79
C LYS A 217 -14.94 4.39 14.53
N LEU A 218 -14.85 5.38 13.65
CA LEU A 218 -13.60 6.11 13.48
C LEU A 218 -13.25 6.45 14.92
N ILE A 219 -12.20 5.82 15.44
CA ILE A 219 -11.65 6.22 16.73
C ILE A 219 -11.09 7.60 16.40
N ALA A 220 -11.97 8.59 16.57
CA ALA A 220 -11.66 9.98 16.41
C ALA A 220 -11.11 10.39 17.76
N GLY A 221 -9.80 10.52 17.81
CA GLY A 221 -9.06 10.86 19.03
C GLY A 221 -7.87 9.92 19.23
N PRO A 222 -6.76 10.43 19.80
CA PRO A 222 -5.65 9.59 20.22
C PRO A 222 -6.09 8.52 21.22
N ASP A 223 -5.36 7.41 21.24
CA ASP A 223 -5.56 6.27 22.13
C ASP A 223 -5.39 6.69 23.61
N GLU A 224 -6.04 6.00 24.55
CA GLU A 224 -5.88 6.24 26.00
C GLU A 224 -4.41 6.08 26.43
N ASP A 225 -3.65 5.24 25.71
CA ASP A 225 -2.21 5.04 25.91
C ASP A 225 -1.31 6.00 25.11
N TYR A 226 -1.88 6.79 24.21
CA TYR A 226 -1.16 7.75 23.35
C TYR A 226 -1.88 9.11 23.30
N GLY A 227 -2.16 9.66 24.48
CA GLY A 227 -2.15 11.09 24.81
C GLY A 227 -2.95 12.04 23.90
N ALA A 228 -4.20 12.31 24.28
CA ALA A 228 -4.75 13.64 24.10
C ALA A 228 -3.89 14.65 24.87
N VAL A 229 -3.43 15.70 24.20
CA VAL A 229 -2.77 16.85 24.83
C VAL A 229 -3.84 17.65 25.59
N ASN A 230 -4.36 17.07 26.67
CA ASN A 230 -5.17 17.79 27.64
C ASN A 230 -4.22 18.63 28.48
N GLU A 231 -4.42 19.94 28.49
CA GLU A 231 -3.64 20.92 29.26
C GLU A 231 -3.67 20.64 30.77
N ASP A 232 -4.62 19.83 31.23
CA ASP A 232 -4.78 19.38 32.62
C ASP A 232 -3.77 18.31 33.06
N LEU A 233 -3.08 17.63 32.13
CA LEU A 233 -2.07 16.59 32.43
C LEU A 233 -0.63 17.11 32.57
N GLY A 234 -0.43 18.44 32.63
CA GLY A 234 0.89 19.02 32.91
C GLY A 234 1.89 18.97 31.75
N CYS A 235 1.47 18.51 30.57
CA CYS A 235 2.23 18.60 29.31
C CYS A 235 2.18 20.02 28.75
N LYS A 236 2.54 21.03 29.55
CA LYS A 236 2.83 22.37 29.05
C LYS A 236 4.10 22.28 28.19
N PRO A 237 4.23 23.12 27.14
CA PRO A 237 5.52 23.31 26.50
C PRO A 237 6.56 23.56 27.60
N LEU A 238 7.65 22.80 27.60
CA LEU A 238 8.72 22.97 28.58
C LEU A 238 9.33 24.35 28.35
N LEU A 239 8.83 25.36 29.07
CA LEU A 239 9.41 26.70 29.18
C LEU A 239 10.66 26.66 30.07
N ILE A 240 11.55 25.69 29.82
CA ILE A 240 12.83 25.57 30.48
C ILE A 240 13.85 26.24 29.56
N ALA A 241 14.53 27.27 30.08
CA ALA A 241 15.64 27.90 29.37
C ALA A 241 16.70 26.85 29.01
N ARG A 242 17.26 26.96 27.80
CA ARG A 242 18.18 25.96 27.23
C ARG A 242 19.32 25.59 28.17
N GLU A 243 19.86 26.55 28.90
CA GLU A 243 20.95 26.37 29.87
C GLU A 243 20.57 25.38 30.99
N LYS A 244 19.35 25.52 31.55
CA LYS A 244 18.85 24.63 32.60
C LYS A 244 18.58 23.21 32.10
N MET A 245 18.22 23.06 30.83
CA MET A 245 18.10 21.74 30.19
C MET A 245 19.48 21.09 29.99
N GLU A 246 20.49 21.87 29.61
CA GLU A 246 21.87 21.39 29.45
C GLU A 246 22.48 20.97 30.80
N GLU A 247 22.22 21.71 31.88
CA GLU A 247 22.60 21.31 33.26
C GLU A 247 21.95 20.00 33.69
N GLN A 248 20.63 19.85 33.47
CA GLN A 248 19.92 18.60 33.80
C GLN A 248 20.42 17.41 32.97
N LYS A 249 20.73 17.63 31.69
CA LYS A 249 21.35 16.63 30.83
C LYS A 249 22.70 16.19 31.37
N LEU A 250 23.56 17.13 31.78
CA LEU A 250 24.87 16.82 32.35
C LEU A 250 24.76 16.06 33.68
N LEU A 251 23.84 16.47 34.55
CA LEU A 251 23.52 15.73 35.78
C LEU A 251 23.07 14.31 35.50
N PHE A 252 22.19 14.12 34.52
CA PHE A 252 21.73 12.78 34.12
C PHE A 252 22.87 11.92 33.57
N LEU A 253 23.69 12.46 32.67
CA LEU A 253 24.86 11.77 32.14
C LEU A 253 25.88 11.43 33.22
N SER A 254 26.03 12.27 34.24
CA SER A 254 26.91 11.99 35.38
C SER A 254 26.42 10.81 36.23
N ARG A 255 25.10 10.63 36.37
CA ARG A 255 24.50 9.48 37.07
C ARG A 255 24.66 8.18 36.30
N LEU A 256 24.70 8.25 34.98
CA LEU A 256 24.92 7.08 34.12
C LEU A 256 26.39 6.63 34.07
N ARG A 257 27.33 7.47 34.53
CA ARG A 257 28.74 7.10 34.63
C ARG A 257 28.94 6.26 35.89
N LEU A 258 29.05 4.96 35.69
CA LEU A 258 29.51 4.02 36.71
C LEU A 258 31.04 3.91 36.65
N SER A 259 31.67 3.68 37.80
CA SER A 259 33.10 3.39 37.83
C SER A 259 33.39 2.01 37.22
N GLN A 260 34.62 1.77 36.77
CA GLN A 260 34.98 0.48 36.17
C GLN A 260 34.76 -0.69 37.14
N ASP A 261 34.98 -0.47 38.43
CA ASP A 261 34.77 -1.48 39.46
C ASP A 261 33.27 -1.76 39.68
N ASP A 262 32.43 -0.72 39.63
CA ASP A 262 30.98 -0.88 39.72
C ASP A 262 30.42 -1.65 38.52
N ILE A 263 30.97 -1.40 37.32
CA ILE A 263 30.59 -2.13 36.10
C ILE A 263 30.93 -3.62 36.26
N ILE A 264 32.13 -3.95 36.73
CA ILE A 264 32.55 -5.34 36.94
C ILE A 264 31.68 -6.02 38.01
N GLN A 265 31.34 -5.32 39.09
CA GLN A 265 30.44 -5.87 40.11
C GLN A 265 29.01 -6.04 39.60
N LEU A 266 28.53 -5.11 38.78
CA LEU A 266 27.19 -5.19 38.19
C LEU A 266 27.12 -6.34 37.19
N GLU A 267 28.14 -6.51 36.34
CA GLU A 267 28.27 -7.66 35.44
C GLU A 267 28.25 -8.97 36.23
N ARG A 268 29.08 -9.11 37.26
CA ARG A 268 29.12 -10.32 38.12
C ARG A 268 27.78 -10.66 38.75
N ARG A 269 27.02 -9.65 39.19
CA ARG A 269 25.68 -9.84 39.79
C ARG A 269 24.60 -10.16 38.76
N THR A 270 24.84 -9.89 37.48
CA THR A 270 23.85 -10.03 36.40
C THR A 270 24.17 -11.10 35.36
N ILE A 271 25.24 -11.90 35.56
CA ILE A 271 25.69 -12.96 34.64
C ILE A 271 24.56 -13.91 34.22
N GLU A 272 23.67 -14.26 35.15
CA GLU A 272 22.60 -15.24 34.90
C GLU A 272 21.36 -14.65 34.21
N GLN A 273 21.40 -13.35 33.87
CA GLN A 273 20.38 -12.63 33.10
C GLN A 273 18.96 -12.90 33.62
N SER A 274 18.12 -13.60 32.83
CA SER A 274 16.72 -13.90 33.13
C SER A 274 16.47 -14.69 34.42
N GLN A 275 17.50 -15.35 34.97
CA GLN A 275 17.40 -16.09 36.24
C GLN A 275 17.75 -15.21 37.45
N CYS A 276 18.31 -14.02 37.24
CA CYS A 276 18.63 -13.07 38.29
C CYS A 276 17.47 -12.07 38.50
N GLU A 277 17.01 -11.94 39.74
CA GLU A 277 15.95 -10.99 40.11
C GLU A 277 16.39 -9.52 39.97
N GLU A 278 17.68 -9.22 40.21
CA GLU A 278 18.24 -7.88 39.98
C GLU A 278 18.21 -7.48 38.50
N TRP A 279 18.46 -8.44 37.59
CA TRP A 279 18.35 -8.20 36.14
C TRP A 279 16.91 -7.82 35.76
N LYS A 280 15.92 -8.58 36.25
CA LYS A 280 14.49 -8.30 35.97
C LYS A 280 14.04 -6.96 36.52
N LYS A 281 14.64 -6.48 37.61
CA LYS A 281 14.30 -5.19 38.21
C LYS A 281 14.83 -4.03 37.38
N ASN A 282 16.07 -4.14 36.88
CA ASN A 282 16.69 -3.10 36.05
C ASN A 282 16.06 -3.01 34.65
N ASP A 283 15.66 -4.13 34.04
CA ASP A 283 15.06 -4.18 32.69
C ASP A 283 13.60 -3.68 32.63
N ARG A 284 12.91 -3.55 33.77
CA ARG A 284 11.49 -3.14 33.84
C ARG A 284 11.30 -1.65 34.14
N THR A 285 12.37 -0.93 34.45
CA THR A 285 12.34 0.49 34.85
C THR A 285 12.70 1.46 33.72
N ASP A 286 12.97 0.96 32.52
CA ASP A 286 13.08 1.74 31.27
C ASP A 286 11.85 1.51 30.36
#